data_AF-A0A1I8MQ20-F1
#
_entry.id   AF-A0A1I8MQ20-F1
#
_cell.length_a   1.000
_cell.length_b   1.000
_cell.length_c   1.000
_cell.angle_alpha   90.00
_cell.angle_beta   90.00
_cell.angle_gamma   90.00
#
_symmetry.space_group_name_H-M   'P 1'
#
loop_
_entity.id
_entity.type
_entity.pdbx_description
1 polymer ?
#
loop_
_entity_poly.entity_id
_entity_poly.type
_entity_poly.pdbx_seq_one_letter_code
_entity_poly.pdbx_strand_id
1 'polypeptide(L)'
;MKSITVFSCLIAMALCLVNLTQGELFHVNDVTVETKTNNFRCDRIICPPHTHRCVVTKKTKSKDLTKVSRKNVCLSAKNAVLQKSKTEETVNDGKQLYFHLDIEHSGKVHAMTSTKPSVFQKLKKTVVDKVQAVKNKF
;
A
#
# COMPACT_ATOMS: atom_id res chain seq x y z
N MET A 1 -43.84 15.92 -35.49
CA MET A 1 -43.09 14.66 -35.74
C MET A 1 -41.82 14.69 -34.89
N LYS A 2 -41.63 13.66 -34.06
CA LYS A 2 -40.50 13.49 -33.13
C LYS A 2 -39.29 12.96 -33.90
N SER A 3 -38.15 13.64 -33.82
CA SER A 3 -36.83 13.14 -34.25
C SER A 3 -35.86 13.38 -33.11
N ILE A 4 -36.01 12.61 -32.02
CA ILE A 4 -35.16 11.48 -31.64
C ILE A 4 -33.70 11.92 -31.41
N THR A 5 -33.54 12.48 -30.23
CA THR A 5 -32.42 12.43 -29.30
C THR A 5 -31.70 11.06 -29.30
N VAL A 6 -30.78 10.79 -30.24
CA VAL A 6 -29.93 9.56 -30.21
C VAL A 6 -28.45 9.86 -29.98
N PHE A 7 -27.99 11.09 -30.19
CA PHE A 7 -26.55 11.38 -30.13
C PHE A 7 -25.96 11.55 -28.71
N SER A 8 -26.79 11.68 -27.67
CA SER A 8 -26.28 11.92 -26.31
C SER A 8 -25.94 10.64 -25.52
N CYS A 9 -26.27 9.45 -26.03
CA CYS A 9 -26.06 8.20 -25.28
C CYS A 9 -24.68 7.56 -25.52
N LEU A 10 -24.03 7.86 -26.66
CA LEU A 10 -22.74 7.24 -27.01
C LEU A 10 -21.53 7.91 -26.32
N ILE A 11 -21.63 9.18 -25.93
CA ILE A 11 -20.52 9.89 -25.24
C ILE A 11 -20.50 9.56 -23.74
N ALA A 12 -21.66 9.21 -23.15
CA ALA A 12 -21.75 8.87 -21.73
C ALA A 12 -21.17 7.48 -21.39
N MET A 13 -21.12 6.55 -22.35
CA MET A 13 -20.52 5.22 -22.13
C MET A 13 -19.00 5.18 -22.31
N ALA A 14 -18.39 6.15 -22.99
CA ALA A 14 -16.93 6.21 -23.15
C ALA A 14 -16.20 6.73 -21.89
N LEU A 15 -16.89 7.49 -21.02
CA LEU A 15 -16.30 8.06 -19.81
C LEU A 15 -16.25 7.08 -18.61
N CYS A 16 -16.96 5.95 -18.67
CA CYS A 16 -16.94 4.96 -17.58
C CYS A 16 -15.73 4.01 -17.61
N LEU A 17 -14.94 4.00 -18.68
CA LEU A 17 -13.79 3.08 -18.82
C LEU A 17 -12.45 3.67 -18.36
N VAL A 18 -12.41 4.94 -17.97
CA VAL A 18 -11.18 5.59 -17.51
C VAL A 18 -11.10 5.66 -15.99
N ASN A 19 -11.59 4.64 -15.29
CA ASN A 19 -11.05 4.33 -13.96
C ASN A 19 -9.76 3.51 -14.16
N LEU A 20 -8.77 4.14 -14.80
CA LEU A 20 -7.39 3.74 -14.62
C LEU A 20 -7.09 4.00 -13.15
N THR A 21 -7.31 2.98 -12.32
CA THR A 21 -6.79 2.88 -10.97
C THR A 21 -5.27 2.96 -11.10
N GLN A 22 -4.75 4.18 -11.16
CA GLN A 22 -3.32 4.45 -11.17
C GLN A 22 -2.82 4.03 -9.80
N GLY A 23 -2.40 2.77 -9.70
CA GLY A 23 -1.84 2.28 -8.47
C GLY A 23 -0.58 3.05 -8.13
N GLU A 24 -0.46 3.34 -6.85
CA GLU A 24 0.50 4.26 -6.31
C GLU A 24 1.71 3.51 -5.76
N LEU A 25 2.89 4.12 -5.93
CA LEU A 25 4.11 3.73 -5.24
C LEU A 25 4.27 4.61 -3.99
N PHE A 26 4.49 3.97 -2.84
CA PHE A 26 4.73 4.62 -1.57
C PHE A 26 6.00 4.05 -0.93
N HIS A 27 6.77 4.95 -0.30
CA HIS A 27 7.90 4.58 0.54
C HIS A 27 7.61 5.00 1.98
N VAL A 28 7.68 4.03 2.90
CA VAL A 28 7.53 4.24 4.34
C VAL A 28 8.85 3.83 4.98
N ASN A 29 9.74 4.79 5.25
CA ASN A 29 11.16 4.52 5.51
C ASN A 29 11.79 3.70 4.36
N ASP A 30 12.23 2.47 4.67
CA ASP A 30 12.85 1.50 3.79
C ASP A 30 11.88 0.37 3.42
N VAL A 31 10.57 0.64 3.53
CA VAL A 31 9.47 -0.25 3.12
C VAL A 31 8.84 0.34 1.88
N THR A 32 8.75 -0.46 0.82
CA THR A 32 8.18 -0.02 -0.47
C THR A 32 6.86 -0.71 -0.76
N VAL A 33 5.77 0.04 -0.93
CA VAL A 33 4.48 -0.54 -1.33
C VAL A 33 4.09 0.00 -2.70
N GLU A 34 3.76 -0.89 -3.63
CA GLU A 34 3.27 -0.52 -4.96
C GLU A 34 1.88 -1.11 -5.14
N THR A 35 0.89 -0.29 -5.48
CA THR A 35 -0.52 -0.71 -5.57
C THR A 35 -1.05 -0.78 -7.00
N LYS A 36 -0.15 -0.88 -7.99
CA LYS A 36 -0.54 -1.00 -9.41
C LYS A 36 -1.44 -2.22 -9.62
N THR A 37 -2.42 -2.08 -10.51
CA THR A 37 -3.39 -3.14 -10.85
C THR A 37 -2.69 -4.44 -11.20
N ASN A 38 -1.58 -4.37 -11.94
CA ASN A 38 -0.83 -5.53 -12.42
C ASN A 38 0.40 -5.85 -11.56
N ASN A 39 0.66 -5.08 -10.50
CA ASN A 39 1.85 -5.26 -9.68
C ASN A 39 1.61 -4.74 -8.26
N PHE A 40 1.07 -5.62 -7.40
CA PHE A 40 0.96 -5.33 -5.97
C PHE A 40 2.25 -5.76 -5.26
N ARG A 41 3.11 -4.81 -4.93
CA ARG A 41 4.35 -5.07 -4.19
C ARG A 41 4.15 -4.84 -2.70
N CYS A 42 4.48 -5.85 -1.90
CA CYS A 42 4.54 -5.78 -0.44
C CYS A 42 6.00 -5.76 0.03
N ASP A 43 6.65 -4.61 -0.15
CA ASP A 43 8.03 -4.35 0.23
C ASP A 43 9.08 -5.24 -0.44
N ARG A 44 9.48 -6.35 0.16
CA ARG A 44 10.50 -7.24 -0.46
C ARG A 44 9.91 -8.33 -1.34
N ILE A 45 8.58 -8.46 -1.37
CA ILE A 45 7.90 -9.47 -2.20
C ILE A 45 6.87 -8.82 -3.12
N ILE A 46 6.67 -9.44 -4.28
CA ILE A 46 5.53 -9.17 -5.15
C ILE A 46 4.43 -10.13 -4.72
N CYS A 47 3.23 -9.59 -4.51
CA CYS A 47 2.08 -10.37 -4.10
C CYS A 47 1.41 -11.07 -5.29
N PRO A 48 0.83 -12.26 -5.09
CA PRO A 48 0.04 -12.93 -6.12
C PRO A 48 -1.21 -12.13 -6.52
N PRO A 49 -1.82 -12.44 -7.69
CA PRO A 49 -3.14 -11.92 -8.04
C PRO A 49 -4.18 -12.13 -6.94
N HIS A 50 -5.20 -11.26 -6.91
CA HIS A 50 -6.27 -11.28 -5.90
C HIS A 50 -5.81 -11.03 -4.45
N THR A 51 -4.58 -10.60 -4.25
CA THR A 51 -4.14 -10.08 -2.95
C THR A 51 -4.92 -8.82 -2.63
N HIS A 52 -5.54 -8.80 -1.46
CA HIS A 52 -6.30 -7.65 -0.98
C HIS A 52 -5.48 -6.75 -0.06
N ARG A 53 -4.59 -7.34 0.76
CA ARG A 53 -3.81 -6.61 1.77
C ARG A 53 -2.35 -7.02 1.77
N CYS A 54 -1.49 -6.06 2.07
CA CYS A 54 -0.08 -6.21 2.38
C CYS A 54 0.15 -5.85 3.85
N VAL A 55 0.81 -6.74 4.58
CA VAL A 55 1.24 -6.51 5.95
C VAL A 55 2.75 -6.61 6.03
N VAL A 56 3.40 -5.52 6.44
CA VAL A 56 4.83 -5.48 6.70
C VAL A 56 5.06 -5.28 8.18
N THR A 57 5.93 -6.08 8.78
CA THR A 57 6.33 -5.94 10.17
C THR A 57 7.84 -6.00 10.28
N LYS A 58 8.45 -5.04 10.98
CA LYS A 58 9.86 -5.08 11.37
C LYS A 58 9.93 -5.03 12.89
N LYS A 59 10.66 -5.95 13.50
CA LYS A 59 10.88 -5.93 14.95
C LYS A 59 12.29 -6.38 15.31
N THR A 60 12.90 -5.68 16.24
CA THR A 60 14.13 -6.16 16.91
C THR A 60 13.84 -7.48 17.63
N LYS A 61 14.82 -8.38 17.66
CA LYS A 61 14.75 -9.56 18.52
C LYS A 61 15.04 -9.13 19.96
N SER A 62 14.24 -9.61 20.90
CA SER A 62 14.30 -9.18 22.32
C SER A 62 15.67 -9.37 22.98
N LYS A 63 16.51 -10.29 22.48
CA LYS A 63 17.84 -10.58 23.02
C LYS A 63 18.99 -9.97 22.21
N ASP A 64 18.72 -9.48 21.01
CA ASP A 64 19.74 -8.96 20.10
C ASP A 64 19.19 -7.75 19.35
N LEU A 65 19.52 -6.56 19.87
CA LEU A 65 19.08 -5.28 19.30
C LEU A 65 19.77 -4.93 17.98
N THR A 66 20.80 -5.69 17.60
CA THR A 66 21.46 -5.55 16.30
C THR A 66 20.73 -6.31 15.21
N LYS A 67 19.78 -7.19 15.56
CA LYS A 67 19.02 -7.98 14.58
C LYS A 67 17.55 -7.57 14.53
N VAL A 68 17.10 -7.23 13.34
CA VAL A 68 15.70 -6.95 13.04
C VAL A 68 15.14 -8.06 12.18
N SER A 69 14.04 -8.66 12.62
CA SER A 69 13.23 -9.53 11.78
C SER A 69 12.24 -8.69 11.00
N ARG A 70 12.33 -8.75 9.68
CA ARG A 70 11.34 -8.22 8.75
C ARG A 70 10.43 -9.36 8.29
N LYS A 71 9.14 -9.11 8.21
CA LYS A 71 8.12 -10.02 7.70
C LYS A 71 7.23 -9.27 6.72
N ASN A 72 6.98 -9.87 5.57
CA ASN A 72 6.11 -9.37 4.52
C ASN A 72 5.03 -10.41 4.27
N VAL A 73 3.75 -10.02 4.25
CA VAL A 73 2.63 -10.96 4.11
C VAL A 73 1.60 -10.38 3.15
N CYS A 74 1.25 -11.16 2.14
CA CYS A 74 0.15 -10.89 1.22
C CYS A 74 -1.08 -11.69 1.69
N LEU A 75 -2.19 -11.00 1.88
CA LEU A 75 -3.44 -11.57 2.37
C LEU A 75 -4.55 -11.41 1.32
N SER A 76 -5.40 -12.43 1.18
CA SER A 76 -6.66 -12.31 0.45
C SER A 76 -7.67 -11.46 1.22
N ALA A 77 -8.81 -11.12 0.59
CA ALA A 77 -9.90 -10.41 1.23
C ALA A 77 -10.49 -11.16 2.45
N LYS A 78 -10.34 -12.50 2.49
CA LYS A 78 -10.76 -13.36 3.61
C LYS A 78 -9.64 -13.59 4.64
N ASN A 79 -8.60 -12.76 4.62
CA ASN A 79 -7.40 -12.87 5.49
C ASN A 79 -6.60 -14.18 5.34
N ALA A 80 -6.82 -14.96 4.29
CA ALA A 80 -5.97 -16.11 4.00
C ALA A 80 -4.59 -15.65 3.53
N VAL A 81 -3.53 -16.27 4.04
CA VAL A 81 -2.14 -15.99 3.63
C VAL A 81 -1.92 -16.55 2.22
N LEU A 82 -1.66 -15.67 1.27
CA LEU A 82 -1.35 -16.04 -0.11
C LEU A 82 0.16 -16.20 -0.30
N GLN A 83 0.93 -15.30 0.29
CA GLN A 83 2.38 -15.33 0.24
C GLN A 83 2.97 -14.67 1.49
N LYS A 84 4.13 -15.15 1.93
CA LYS A 84 4.87 -14.55 3.04
C LYS A 84 6.37 -14.68 2.84
N SER A 85 7.12 -13.71 3.34
CA SER A 85 8.56 -13.76 3.47
C SER A 85 8.98 -13.29 4.86
N LYS A 86 10.10 -13.80 5.33
CA LYS A 86 10.75 -13.37 6.57
C LYS A 86 12.24 -13.27 6.31
N THR A 87 12.81 -12.10 6.56
CA THR A 87 14.25 -11.85 6.48
C THR A 87 14.77 -11.32 7.80
N GLU A 88 16.06 -11.53 8.02
CA GLU A 88 16.78 -10.93 9.15
C GLU A 88 17.77 -9.92 8.61
N GLU A 89 17.82 -8.76 9.26
CA GLU A 89 18.67 -7.63 8.90
C GLU A 89 19.52 -7.25 10.11
N THR A 90 20.80 -6.98 9.87
CA THR A 90 21.67 -6.37 10.88
C THR A 90 21.50 -4.85 10.84
N VAL A 91 21.31 -4.24 12.01
CA VAL A 91 21.16 -2.80 12.20
C VAL A 91 22.10 -2.31 13.29
N ASN A 92 22.73 -1.15 13.08
CA ASN A 92 23.76 -0.61 13.97
C ASN A 92 23.22 0.39 15.01
N ASP A 93 21.90 0.62 15.08
CA ASP A 93 21.30 1.64 15.96
C ASP A 93 21.19 1.15 17.43
N GLY A 94 21.32 -0.16 17.67
CA GLY A 94 21.28 -0.75 19.02
C GLY A 94 19.99 -0.48 19.82
N LYS A 95 18.93 0.00 19.15
CA LYS A 95 17.67 0.45 19.77
C LYS A 95 16.53 -0.48 19.40
N GLN A 96 15.56 -0.56 20.30
CA GLN A 96 14.33 -1.30 20.05
C GLN A 96 13.56 -0.70 18.87
N LEU A 97 13.49 -1.47 17.78
CA LEU A 97 12.68 -1.15 16.62
C LEU A 97 11.40 -1.98 16.64
N TYR A 98 10.27 -1.31 16.46
CA TYR A 98 9.02 -1.93 16.04
C TYR A 98 8.40 -1.08 14.94
N PHE A 99 8.04 -1.72 13.84
CA PHE A 99 7.31 -1.15 12.73
C PHE A 99 6.25 -2.14 12.27
N HIS A 100 5.05 -1.65 12.00
CA HIS A 100 3.95 -2.39 11.44
C HIS A 100 3.24 -1.50 10.43
N LEU A 101 2.96 -2.04 9.25
CA LEU A 101 2.17 -1.40 8.20
C LEU A 101 1.19 -2.41 7.64
N ASP A 102 -0.06 -2.01 7.55
CA ASP A 102 -1.16 -2.79 7.00
C ASP A 102 -1.91 -1.92 5.99
N ILE A 103 -1.88 -2.35 4.73
CA ILE A 103 -2.37 -1.56 3.61
C ILE A 103 -3.10 -2.44 2.60
N GLU A 104 -4.23 -1.96 2.11
CA GLU A 104 -4.96 -2.60 1.02
C GLU A 104 -4.29 -2.36 -0.34
N HIS A 105 -4.60 -3.23 -1.30
CA HIS A 105 -4.27 -3.00 -2.72
C HIS A 105 -4.88 -1.70 -3.24
N SER A 106 -5.96 -1.20 -2.63
CA SER A 106 -6.56 0.12 -2.93
C SER A 106 -5.69 1.30 -2.50
N GLY A 107 -4.61 1.08 -1.73
CA GLY A 107 -3.81 2.13 -1.11
C GLY A 107 -4.32 2.57 0.27
N LYS A 108 -5.49 2.06 0.72
CA LYS A 108 -6.03 2.37 2.04
C LYS A 108 -5.18 1.74 3.15
N VAL A 109 -4.66 2.58 4.05
CA VAL A 109 -3.90 2.13 5.24
C VAL A 109 -4.86 1.79 6.38
N HIS A 110 -4.82 0.53 6.85
CA HIS A 110 -5.60 0.05 8.00
C HIS A 110 -4.92 0.37 9.32
N ALA A 111 -3.62 0.08 9.39
CA ALA A 111 -2.84 0.26 10.60
C ALA A 111 -1.42 0.64 10.24
N MET A 112 -0.86 1.54 11.05
CA MET A 112 0.56 1.82 11.03
C MET A 112 1.05 2.03 12.45
N THR A 113 2.17 1.42 12.81
CA THR A 113 2.82 1.60 14.10
C THR A 113 4.32 1.67 13.90
N SER A 114 4.99 2.59 14.57
CA SER A 114 6.44 2.77 14.45
C SER A 114 7.01 3.30 15.77
N THR A 115 8.16 2.79 16.22
CA THR A 115 8.90 3.36 17.34
C THR A 115 9.55 4.71 17.01
N LYS A 116 9.61 5.09 15.73
CA LYS A 116 10.03 6.42 15.26
C LYS A 116 8.79 7.21 14.82
N PRO A 117 8.30 8.20 15.61
CA PRO A 117 7.04 8.92 15.33
C PRO A 117 7.08 9.78 14.07
N SER A 118 8.26 10.28 13.67
CA SER A 118 8.46 11.12 12.48
C SER A 118 8.06 10.43 11.16
N VAL A 119 8.01 9.10 11.16
CA VAL A 119 7.58 8.27 10.02
C VAL A 119 6.09 8.45 9.72
N PHE A 120 5.27 8.59 10.77
CA PHE A 120 3.82 8.79 10.63
C PHE A 120 3.48 10.12 9.96
N GLN A 121 4.20 11.19 10.31
CA GLN A 121 3.93 12.52 9.78
C GLN A 121 4.28 12.60 8.29
N LYS A 122 5.38 11.98 7.86
CA LYS A 122 5.76 11.93 6.44
C LYS A 122 4.75 11.15 5.61
N LEU A 123 4.32 9.96 6.07
CA LEU A 123 3.37 9.17 5.31
C LEU A 123 1.97 9.79 5.30
N LYS A 124 1.49 10.33 6.43
CA LYS A 124 0.22 11.07 6.47
C LYS A 124 0.26 12.24 5.49
N LYS A 125 1.36 13.00 5.44
CA LYS A 125 1.51 14.10 4.47
C LYS A 125 1.48 13.59 3.03
N THR A 126 2.24 12.54 2.70
CA THR A 126 2.25 11.96 1.33
C THR A 126 0.88 11.41 0.90
N VAL A 127 0.15 10.74 1.81
CA VAL A 127 -1.18 10.19 1.51
C VAL A 127 -2.22 11.32 1.41
N VAL A 128 -2.20 12.29 2.32
CA VAL A 128 -3.12 13.45 2.30
C VAL A 128 -2.88 14.34 1.09
N ASP A 129 -1.63 14.68 0.77
CA ASP A 129 -1.30 15.55 -0.36
C ASP A 129 -1.73 14.91 -1.70
N LYS A 130 -1.62 13.58 -1.82
CA LYS A 130 -2.07 12.85 -3.01
C LYS A 130 -3.58 12.74 -3.11
N VAL A 131 -4.29 12.50 -2.00
CA VAL A 131 -5.76 12.53 -1.96
C VAL A 131 -6.29 13.92 -2.33
N GLN A 132 -5.64 14.98 -1.88
CA GLN A 132 -5.99 16.37 -2.22
C GLN A 132 -5.73 16.67 -3.71
N ALA A 133 -4.63 16.16 -4.28
CA ALA A 133 -4.30 16.34 -5.70
C ALA A 133 -5.26 15.62 -6.66
N VAL A 134 -5.88 14.52 -6.22
CA VAL A 134 -6.95 13.83 -6.97
C VAL A 134 -8.26 14.61 -6.89
N LYS A 135 -8.59 15.21 -5.74
CA LYS A 135 -9.81 16.02 -5.57
C LYS A 135 -9.81 17.32 -6.37
N ASN A 136 -8.65 17.92 -6.63
CA ASN A 136 -8.53 19.19 -7.36
C ASN A 136 -8.45 19.01 -8.90
N LYS A 137 -8.57 17.78 -9.40
CA LYS A 137 -8.57 17.45 -10.84
C LYS A 137 -9.97 17.15 -11.41
N PHE A 138 -10.99 17.28 -10.58
CA PHE A 138 -12.42 17.21 -10.91
C PHE A 138 -13.12 18.44 -10.34
#